data_AF-A0A957XFY8-F1
#
_entry.id   AF-A0A957XFY8-F1
#
_cell.length_a   1.000
_cell.length_b   1.000
_cell.length_c   1.000
_cell.angle_alpha   90.00
_cell.angle_beta   90.00
_cell.angle_gamma   90.00
#
_symmetry.space_group_name_H-M   'P 1'
#
loop_
_entity.id
_entity.type
_entity.pdbx_description
1 polymer ?
#
loop_
_entity_poly.entity_id
_entity_poly.type
_entity_poly.pdbx_seq_one_letter_code
_entity_poly.pdbx_strand_id
1 'polypeptide(L)' 'MNEMRKADSQDEGEVRRNEAIDMYLQGLKVSDICRAVGRSRGWFYQTLKRYQQGGRTGLKSKSRAPKV' A
#
# COMPACT_ATOMS: atom_id res chain seq x y z
N MET A 1 -13.28 25.06 -5.40
CA MET A 1 -12.11 24.54 -4.65
C MET A 1 -11.87 23.11 -5.09
N ASN A 2 -11.17 22.93 -6.20
CA ASN A 2 -10.90 21.60 -6.76
C ASN A 2 -9.51 21.65 -7.40
N GLU A 3 -8.45 21.55 -6.61
CA GLU A 3 -7.12 21.33 -7.19
C GLU A 3 -6.13 20.85 -6.15
N MET A 4 -5.81 19.55 -6.19
CA MET A 4 -4.49 19.07 -5.79
C MET A 4 -4.27 17.70 -6.44
N ARG A 5 -3.99 17.70 -7.75
CA ARG A 5 -3.30 16.58 -8.40
C ARG A 5 -1.88 16.57 -7.85
N LYS A 6 -1.61 15.84 -6.76
CA LYS A 6 -0.23 15.59 -6.35
C LYS A 6 0.37 14.49 -7.22
N ALA A 7 1.49 14.88 -7.80
CA ALA A 7 2.38 14.16 -8.68
C ALA A 7 2.55 12.66 -8.35
N ASP A 8 2.47 11.86 -9.41
CA ASP A 8 3.07 10.54 -9.54
C ASP A 8 4.48 10.48 -8.93
N SER A 9 4.70 9.58 -7.98
CA SER A 9 6.02 9.08 -7.59
C SER A 9 5.83 7.60 -7.26
N GLN A 10 6.54 6.71 -7.95
CA GLN A 10 6.29 5.26 -7.91
C GLN A 10 6.44 4.61 -6.52
N ASP A 11 6.96 5.37 -5.54
CA ASP A 11 7.11 5.04 -4.13
C ASP A 11 5.83 5.21 -3.30
N GLU A 12 4.89 6.07 -3.71
CA GLU A 12 3.68 6.39 -2.95
C GLU A 12 2.77 5.18 -2.70
N GLY A 13 2.83 4.18 -3.59
CA GLY A 13 2.10 2.92 -3.43
C GLY A 13 2.79 1.94 -2.50
N GLU A 14 4.13 1.89 -2.51
CA GLU A 14 4.91 1.01 -1.64
C GLU A 14 4.90 1.52 -0.19
N VAL A 15 5.10 2.82 0.02
CA VAL A 15 5.04 3.45 1.34
C VAL A 15 3.69 3.15 2.00
N ARG A 16 2.59 3.43 1.30
CA ARG A 16 1.24 3.15 1.82
C ARG A 16 1.01 1.68 2.13
N ARG A 17 1.53 0.75 1.31
CA ARG A 17 1.40 -0.69 1.57
C ARG A 17 2.15 -1.10 2.83
N ASN A 18 3.37 -0.61 3.03
CA ASN A 18 4.14 -0.88 4.24
C ASN A 18 3.46 -0.29 5.47
N GLU A 19 3.04 0.98 5.40
CA GLU A 19 2.33 1.66 6.48
C GLU A 19 1.04 0.92 6.90
N ALA A 20 0.24 0.48 5.92
CA ALA A 20 -0.97 -0.30 6.20
C ALA A 20 -0.68 -1.64 6.89
N ILE A 21 0.43 -2.31 6.54
CA ILE A 21 0.84 -3.57 7.15
C ILE A 21 1.41 -3.34 8.55
N ASP A 22 2.21 -2.29 8.75
CA ASP A 22 2.73 -1.96 10.08
C ASP A 22 1.59 -1.65 11.06
N MET A 23 0.56 -0.93 10.63
CA MET A 23 -0.66 -0.72 11.42
C MET A 23 -1.40 -2.02 11.72
N TYR A 24 -1.50 -2.93 10.74
CA TYR A 24 -2.11 -4.24 10.93
C TYR A 24 -1.32 -5.10 11.93
N LEU A 25 0.01 -5.07 11.89
CA LEU A 25 0.88 -5.78 12.83
C LEU A 25 0.79 -5.20 14.25
N GLN A 26 0.44 -3.92 14.39
CA GLN A 26 0.12 -3.30 15.68
C GLN A 26 -1.26 -3.69 16.23
N GLY A 27 -2.06 -4.46 15.47
CA GLY A 27 -3.39 -4.91 15.88
C GLY A 27 -4.52 -3.91 15.60
N LEU A 28 -4.27 -2.88 14.79
CA LEU A 28 -5.31 -1.93 14.37
C LEU A 28 -6.35 -2.62 13.47
N LYS A 29 -7.60 -2.17 13.56
CA LYS A 29 -8.69 -2.70 12.75
C LYS A 29 -8.53 -2.26 11.30
N VAL A 30 -8.82 -3.16 10.37
CA VAL A 30 -8.73 -2.91 8.91
C VAL A 30 -9.54 -1.67 8.49
N SER A 31 -10.69 -1.41 9.11
CA SER A 31 -11.51 -0.22 8.85
C SER A 31 -10.76 1.08 9.13
N ASP A 32 -10.03 1.13 10.24
CA ASP A 32 -9.30 2.32 10.68
C ASP A 32 -8.04 2.50 9.82
N ILE A 33 -7.36 1.41 9.49
CA ILE A 33 -6.21 1.40 8.57
C ILE A 33 -6.61 1.95 7.20
N CYS A 34 -7.71 1.46 6.63
CA CYS A 34 -8.21 1.91 5.33
C CYS A 34 -8.58 3.40 5.36
N ARG A 35 -9.15 3.89 6.46
CA ARG A 35 -9.50 5.30 6.65
C ARG A 35 -8.25 6.17 6.80
N ALA A 36 -7.24 5.73 7.55
CA ALA A 36 -5.99 6.44 7.74
C ALA A 36 -5.18 6.56 6.45
N VAL A 37 -5.04 5.46 5.70
CA VAL A 37 -4.26 5.40 4.46
C VAL A 37 -5.04 5.92 3.25
N GLY A 38 -6.35 6.17 3.39
CA GLY A 38 -7.22 6.67 2.33
C GLY A 38 -7.42 5.68 1.19
N ARG A 39 -7.48 4.38 1.50
CA ARG A 39 -7.59 3.29 0.51
C ARG A 39 -8.76 2.37 0.81
N SER A 40 -9.18 1.62 -0.20
CA SER A 40 -10.29 0.68 -0.06
C SER A 40 -9.86 -0.61 0.67
N ARG A 41 -10.84 -1.27 1.30
CA ARG A 41 -10.63 -2.59 1.92
C ARG A 41 -10.09 -3.63 0.94
N GLY A 42 -10.55 -3.60 -0.32
CA GLY A 42 -10.05 -4.51 -1.36
C GLY A 42 -8.56 -4.32 -1.65
N TRP A 43 -8.10 -3.07 -1.70
CA TRP A 43 -6.67 -2.76 -1.83
C TRP A 43 -5.86 -3.26 -0.62
N PHE A 44 -6.41 -3.12 0.59
CA PHE A 44 -5.76 -3.62 1.80
C PHE A 44 -5.62 -5.16 1.77
N TYR A 45 -6.68 -5.90 1.46
CA TYR A 45 -6.59 -7.36 1.39
C TYR A 45 -5.65 -7.85 0.29
N GLN A 46 -5.59 -7.16 -0.85
CA GLN A 46 -4.61 -7.47 -1.89
C GLN A 46 -3.18 -7.24 -1.39
N THR A 47 -2.96 -6.17 -0.65
CA THR A 47 -1.67 -5.84 -0.02
C THR A 47 -1.29 -6.88 1.04
N LEU A 48 -2.23 -7.25 1.91
CA LEU A 48 -2.05 -8.29 2.92
C LEU A 48 -1.73 -9.64 2.29
N LYS A 49 -2.42 -10.02 1.20
CA LYS A 49 -2.13 -11.24 0.46
C LYS A 49 -0.69 -11.24 -0.09
N ARG A 50 -0.23 -10.12 -0.65
CA ARG A 50 1.17 -9.97 -1.12
C ARG A 50 2.15 -10.10 0.03
N TYR A 51 1.85 -9.51 1.19
CA TYR A 51 2.65 -9.64 2.40
C TYR A 51 2.71 -11.08 2.91
N GLN A 52 1.60 -11.80 2.94
CA GLN A 52 1.57 -13.21 3.35
C GLN A 52 2.38 -14.12 2.41
N GLN A 53 2.44 -13.79 1.12
CA GLN A 53 3.15 -14.58 0.11
C GLN A 53 4.66 -14.31 0.06
N GLY A 54 5.11 -13.09 0.36
CA GLY A 54 6.50 -12.69 0.15
C GLY A 54 7.04 -11.67 1.16
N GLY A 55 6.37 -11.50 2.30
CA GLY A 55 6.71 -10.52 3.32
C GLY A 55 6.74 -9.09 2.77
N ARG A 56 7.60 -8.25 3.36
CA ARG A 56 7.83 -6.87 2.90
C ARG A 56 8.36 -6.80 1.47
N THR A 57 9.09 -7.81 1.00
CA THR A 57 9.56 -7.90 -0.39
C THR A 57 8.38 -7.99 -1.38
N GLY A 58 7.28 -8.63 -0.99
CA GLY A 58 6.04 -8.69 -1.78
C GLY A 58 5.30 -7.35 -1.89
N LEU A 59 5.59 -6.39 -1.00
CA LEU A 59 5.01 -5.05 -1.00
C LEU A 59 5.78 -4.07 -1.90
N LYS A 60 7.01 -4.41 -2.28
CA LYS A 60 7.83 -3.57 -3.14
C LYS A 60 7.15 -3.32 -4.48
N SER A 61 7.23 -2.09 -4.98
CA SER A 61 6.79 -1.77 -6.33
C SER A 61 7.67 -2.56 -7.31
N LYS A 62 7.07 -3.49 -8.06
CA LYS A 62 7.78 -4.15 -9.17
C LYS A 62 7.97 -3.11 -10.26
N SER A 63 9.20 -2.60 -10.41
CA SER A 63 9.56 -1.71 -11.52
C SER A 63 9.12 -2.34 -12.83
N ARG A 64 8.27 -1.63 -13.58
CA ARG A 64 7.78 -2.04 -14.90
C ARG A 64 8.82 -1.80 -16.01
N ALA A 65 10.05 -1.43 -15.66
CA ALA A 65 11.08 -1.19 -16.65
C ALA A 65 11.36 -2.50 -17.42
N PRO A 66 11.20 -2.51 -18.76
CA PRO A 66 11.62 -3.64 -19.55
C PRO A 66 13.13 -3.81 -19.36
N LYS A 67 13.56 -5.02 -19.01
CA LYS A 67 14.97 -5.38 -19.18
C LYS A 67 15.19 -5.47 -20.69
N VAL A 68 15.75 -4.40 -21.25
CA VAL A 68 16.37 -4.41 -22.58
C VAL A 68 17.65 -5.22 -22.55
#